data_AF-A0A2W2BEE5-F1
#
_entry.id   AF-A0A2W2BEE5-F1
#
_cell.length_a   1.000
_cell.length_b   1.000
_cell.length_c   1.000
_cell.angle_alpha   90.00
_cell.angle_beta   90.00
_cell.angle_gamma   90.00
#
_symmetry.space_group_name_H-M   'P 1'
#
loop_
_entity.id
_entity.type
_entity.pdbx_description
1 polymer ?
#
loop_
_entity_poly.entity_id
_entity_poly.type
_entity_poly.pdbx_seq_one_letter_code
_entity_poly.pdbx_strand_id
1 'polypeptide(L)' 'MSVNELQQRIIDEVLKMESPELLEKFYKLLEMEKEEYVYQLSEERKLIIREAQAEYKAGKYITQEELDKELDEWLEE' A
#
# COMPACT_ATOMS: atom_id res chain seq x y z
N MET A 1 -7.33 23.06 -16.55
CA MET A 1 -8.13 21.85 -16.82
C MET A 1 -9.29 21.88 -15.86
N SER A 2 -10.53 21.86 -16.36
CA SER A 2 -11.71 21.83 -15.50
C SER A 2 -11.98 20.40 -15.02
N VAL A 3 -12.76 20.26 -13.95
CA VAL A 3 -13.21 18.94 -13.46
C VAL A 3 -13.92 18.14 -14.55
N ASN A 4 -14.76 18.81 -15.35
CA ASN A 4 -15.46 18.19 -16.47
C ASN A 4 -14.49 17.68 -17.55
N GLU A 5 -13.45 18.45 -17.88
CA GLU A 5 -12.44 18.02 -18.87
C GLU A 5 -11.66 16.78 -18.39
N LEU A 6 -11.36 16.71 -17.09
CA LEU A 6 -10.67 15.56 -16.51
C LEU A 6 -11.57 14.31 -16.49
N GLN A 7 -12.85 14.46 -16.11
CA GLN A 7 -13.82 13.36 -16.13
C GLN A 7 -13.98 12.77 -17.52
N GLN A 8 -14.12 13.61 -18.55
CA GLN A 8 -14.25 13.15 -19.94
C GLN A 8 -13.03 12.37 -20.40
N ARG A 9 -11.81 12.85 -20.10
CA ARG A 9 -10.58 12.11 -20.44
C ARG A 9 -10.50 10.74 -19.79
N ILE A 10 -10.90 10.62 -18.52
CA ILE A 10 -10.89 9.32 -17.82
C ILE A 10 -11.88 8.36 -18.49
N ILE A 11 -13.09 8.82 -18.80
CA ILE A 11 -14.10 8.02 -19.50
C ILE A 11 -13.57 7.54 -20.86
N ASP A 12 -12.99 8.44 -21.64
CA ASP A 12 -12.45 8.12 -22.96
C ASP A 12 -11.34 7.07 -22.91
N GLU A 13 -10.47 7.12 -21.91
CA GLU A 13 -9.40 6.14 -21.76
C GLU A 13 -9.94 4.79 -21.28
N VAL A 14 -10.91 4.76 -20.36
CA VAL A 14 -11.56 3.52 -19.92
C VAL A 14 -12.29 2.84 -21.08
N LEU A 15 -12.98 3.59 -21.94
CA LEU A 15 -13.70 3.04 -23.08
C LEU A 15 -12.79 2.44 -24.16
N LYS A 16 -11.52 2.88 -24.23
CA LYS A 16 -10.52 2.33 -25.16
C LYS A 16 -9.76 1.13 -24.59
N MET A 17 -9.92 0.81 -23.31
CA MET A 17 -9.23 -0.35 -22.73
C MET A 17 -9.87 -1.65 -23.17
N GLU A 18 -9.05 -2.53 -23.74
CA GLU A 18 -9.48 -3.88 -24.15
C GLU A 18 -9.07 -4.96 -23.14
N SER A 19 -8.17 -4.66 -22.19
CA SER A 19 -7.73 -5.61 -21.16
C SER A 19 -8.73 -5.65 -20.00
N PRO A 20 -9.40 -6.80 -19.77
CA PRO A 20 -10.29 -6.96 -18.63
C PRO A 20 -9.57 -6.82 -17.28
N GLU A 21 -8.30 -7.25 -17.20
CA GLU A 21 -7.50 -7.19 -15.98
C GLU A 21 -7.17 -5.75 -15.57
N LEU A 22 -6.89 -4.88 -16.56
CA LEU A 22 -6.65 -3.46 -16.30
C LEU A 22 -7.95 -2.74 -15.92
N LEU A 23 -9.07 -3.07 -16.57
CA LEU A 23 -10.39 -2.55 -16.21
C LEU A 23 -10.77 -2.93 -14.78
N GLU A 24 -10.53 -4.16 -14.35
CA GLU A 24 -10.81 -4.61 -12.98
C GLU A 24 -9.97 -3.84 -11.94
N LYS A 25 -8.69 -3.60 -12.23
CA LYS A 25 -7.83 -2.78 -11.36
C LYS A 25 -8.30 -1.33 -11.28
N PHE A 26 -8.68 -0.74 -12.40
CA PHE A 26 -9.24 0.62 -12.44
C PHE A 26 -10.54 0.71 -11.65
N TYR A 27 -11.42 -0.29 -11.80
CA TYR A 27 -12.66 -0.38 -11.05
C TYR A 27 -12.42 -0.44 -9.54
N LYS A 28 -11.51 -1.31 -9.08
CA LYS A 28 -11.12 -1.40 -7.66
C LYS A 28 -10.55 -0.08 -7.14
N LEU A 29 -9.72 0.61 -7.92
CA LEU A 29 -9.15 1.90 -7.53
C LEU A 29 -10.24 2.97 -7.32
N LEU A 30 -11.27 2.99 -8.17
CA LEU A 30 -12.41 3.90 -8.05
C LEU A 30 -13.34 3.54 -6.88
N GLU A 31 -13.40 2.26 -6.49
CA GLU A 31 -14.13 1.82 -5.29
C GLU A 31 -13.38 2.15 -3.99
N MET A 32 -12.04 2.16 -4.00
CA MET A 32 -11.23 2.51 -2.83
C MET A 32 -11.52 3.91 -2.27
N GLU A 33 -11.94 4.86 -3.11
CA GLU A 33 -12.33 6.20 -2.64
C GLU A 33 -13.76 6.26 -2.06
N LYS A 34 -14.62 5.30 -2.41
CA LYS A 34 -16.03 5.30 -1.99
C LYS A 34 -16.26 4.69 -0.64
N GLU A 35 -15.31 3.90 -0.16
CA GLU A 35 -15.46 3.24 1.11
C GLU A 35 -14.26 3.53 2.00
N GLU A 36 -14.49 4.28 3.09
CA GLU A 36 -13.62 4.26 4.27
C GLU A 36 -13.67 2.86 4.88
N TYR A 37 -13.11 1.85 4.22
CA TYR A 37 -12.99 0.53 4.82
C TYR A 37 -11.90 0.63 5.85
N VAL A 38 -12.32 0.66 7.12
CA VAL A 38 -11.44 0.41 8.25
C VAL A 38 -10.79 -0.94 7.98
N TYR A 39 -9.52 -0.92 7.59
CA TYR A 39 -8.78 -2.12 7.26
C TYR A 39 -8.73 -3.05 8.47
N GLN A 40 -9.41 -4.19 8.38
CA GLN A 40 -9.41 -5.17 9.47
C GLN A 40 -8.19 -6.08 9.35
N LEU A 41 -7.31 -5.99 10.33
CA LEU A 41 -6.16 -6.88 10.46
C LEU A 41 -6.63 -8.31 10.76
N SER A 42 -5.99 -9.30 10.13
CA SER A 42 -6.15 -10.71 10.52
C SER A 42 -5.55 -10.96 11.91
N GLU A 43 -5.95 -12.05 12.56
CA GLU A 43 -5.41 -12.42 13.89
C GLU A 43 -3.90 -12.65 13.88
N GLU A 44 -3.37 -13.23 12.80
CA GLU A 44 -1.93 -13.41 12.60
C GLU A 44 -1.20 -12.07 12.56
N ARG A 45 -1.73 -11.08 11.83
CA ARG A 45 -1.11 -9.74 11.77
C ARG A 45 -1.22 -8.99 13.08
N LYS A 46 -2.34 -9.14 13.79
CA LYS A 46 -2.49 -8.60 15.16
C LYS A 46 -1.50 -9.24 16.12
N LEU A 47 -1.14 -10.51 15.94
CA LEU A 47 -0.13 -11.19 16.75
C LEU A 47 1.26 -10.60 16.46
N ILE A 48 1.65 -10.50 15.19
CA ILE A 48 2.94 -9.92 14.77
C ILE A 48 3.12 -8.50 15.32
N ILE A 49 2.07 -7.66 15.25
CA ILE A 49 2.12 -6.30 15.80
C ILE A 49 2.30 -6.32 17.32
N ARG A 50 1.60 -7.22 18.04
CA ARG A 50 1.73 -7.34 19.50
C ARG A 50 3.14 -7.77 19.90
N GLU A 51 3.73 -8.71 19.14
CA GLU A 51 5.10 -9.17 19.35
C GLU A 51 6.10 -8.04 19.11
N ALA A 52 6.03 -7.35 17.97
CA ALA A 52 6.90 -6.21 17.66
C ALA A 52 6.81 -5.10 18.72
N GLN A 53 5.60 -4.80 19.22
CA GLN A 53 5.43 -3.84 20.31
C GLN A 53 6.06 -4.30 21.63
N ALA A 54 6.03 -5.59 21.93
CA ALA A 54 6.67 -6.16 23.11
C ALA A 54 8.20 -6.11 23.00
N GLU A 55 8.74 -6.43 21.82
CA GLU A 55 10.17 -6.35 21.51
C GLU A 55 10.69 -4.93 21.64
N TYR A 56 10.00 -3.96 21.03
CA TYR A 56 10.34 -2.54 21.16
C TYR A 56 10.42 -2.10 22.63
N LYS A 57 9.42 -2.47 23.44
CA LYS A 57 9.41 -2.15 24.89
C LYS A 57 10.52 -2.86 25.66
N ALA A 58 10.96 -4.02 25.21
CA ALA A 58 12.09 -4.76 25.79
C ALA A 58 13.45 -4.22 25.33
N GLY A 59 13.49 -3.14 24.54
CA GLY A 59 14.72 -2.58 23.99
C GLY A 59 15.29 -3.39 22.82
N LYS A 60 14.50 -4.32 22.27
CA LYS A 60 14.85 -5.08 21.06
C LYS A 60 14.36 -4.28 19.84
N TYR A 61 15.07 -3.20 19.56
CA TYR A 61 14.90 -2.43 18.34
C TYR A 61 16.28 -2.22 17.71
N ILE A 62 16.28 -1.94 16.42
CA ILE A 62 17.46 -1.50 15.70
C ILE A 62 17.39 0.02 15.54
N THR A 63 18.51 0.70 15.73
CA THR A 63 18.61 2.13 15.44
C THR A 63 18.69 2.37 13.93
N GLN A 64 18.44 3.60 13.51
CA GLN A 64 18.58 3.96 12.10
C GLN A 64 20.01 3.69 11.59
N GLU A 65 21.03 4.01 12.37
CA GLU A 65 22.43 3.80 12.00
C GLU A 65 22.77 2.30 11.83
N GLU A 66 22.25 1.44 12.71
CA GLU A 66 22.44 0.00 12.60
C GLU A 66 21.68 -0.59 11.39
N LEU A 67 20.47 -0.09 11.12
CA LEU A 67 19.67 -0.50 9.96
C LEU A 67 20.33 -0.10 8.64
N ASP A 68 20.85 1.13 8.56
CA ASP A 68 21.54 1.62 7.37
C ASP A 68 22.77 0.76 7.07
N LYS A 69 23.52 0.38 8.11
CA LYS A 69 24.66 -0.53 7.98
C LYS A 69 24.26 -1.92 7.49
N GLU A 70 23.18 -2.51 8.03
CA GLU A 70 22.68 -3.81 7.59
C GLU A 70 22.20 -3.77 6.13
N LEU A 71 21.58 -2.66 5.71
CA LEU A 71 21.17 -2.44 4.32
C LEU A 71 22.37 -2.32 3.38
N ASP A 72 23.41 -1.58 3.76
CA ASP A 72 24.64 -1.47 2.98
C ASP A 72 25.30 -2.85 2.82
N GLU A 73 25.37 -3.64 3.90
CA GLU A 73 25.90 -5.02 3.86
C GLU A 73 25.07 -5.93 2.95
N TRP A 74 23.73 -5.81 2.96
CA TRP A 74 22.85 -6.61 2.10
C TRP A 74 22.95 -6.24 0.61
N LEU A 75 23.23 -4.97 0.29
CA LEU A 75 23.36 -4.49 -1.09
C LEU A 75 24.72 -4.84 -1.73
N GLU A 76 25.70 -5.24 -0.93
CA GLU A 76 27.02 -5.71 -1.39
C GLU A 76 27.09 -7.23 -1.63
N GLU A 77 26.00 -7.99 -1.35
CA GLU A 77 25.82 -9.41 -1.71
C GLU A 77 25.36 -9.62 -3.17
#